data_AF-A0A243B9R7-F1
#
_entry.id   AF-A0A243B9R7-F1
#
_cell.length_a   1.000
_cell.length_b   1.000
_cell.length_c   1.000
_cell.angle_alpha   90.00
_cell.angle_beta   90.00
_cell.angle_gamma   90.00
#
_symmetry.space_group_name_H-M   'P 1'
#
loop_
_entity.id
_entity.type
_entity.pdbx_description
1 polymer ?
#
loop_
_entity_poly.entity_id
_entity_poly.type
_entity_poly.pdbx_seq_one_letter_code
_entity_poly.pdbx_strand_id
1 'polypeptide(L)'
;MLLKKIKNNLNSTVMGAFFNKHYMKRYTRDMVNNNQFSGKRWKLALTYLYTQEQIPIVYYGTEIAIDGGSVPVNQKMMNFRTEKWVYYIKKEIWR
;
A
#
# COMPACT_ATOMS: atom_id res chain seq x y z
N MET A 1 24.52 31.04 14.51
CA MET A 1 24.40 30.15 15.68
C MET A 1 22.97 29.63 15.90
N LEU A 2 22.15 29.43 14.84
CA LEU A 2 20.77 28.93 14.95
C LEU A 2 20.38 27.83 13.94
N LEU A 3 21.30 27.38 13.08
CA LEU A 3 21.02 26.31 12.09
C LEU A 3 21.32 24.89 12.59
N LYS A 4 21.68 24.73 13.88
CA LYS A 4 22.20 23.46 14.41
C LYS A 4 21.22 22.68 15.30
N LYS A 5 19.97 23.15 15.48
CA LYS A 5 19.06 22.66 16.54
C LYS A 5 17.76 21.99 16.06
N ILE A 6 17.58 21.73 14.76
CA ILE A 6 16.42 20.97 14.23
C ILE A 6 16.89 19.89 13.22
N LYS A 7 17.96 19.17 13.54
CA LYS A 7 18.12 17.82 13.02
C LYS A 7 17.87 16.89 14.18
N ASN A 8 16.57 16.64 14.38
CA ASN A 8 16.07 15.70 15.38
C ASN A 8 16.91 14.43 15.32
N ASN A 9 17.30 14.01 16.51
CA ASN A 9 17.93 12.76 16.85
C ASN A 9 17.11 11.59 16.23
N LEU A 10 17.49 11.17 15.02
CA LEU A 10 16.86 10.06 14.32
C LEU A 10 17.46 8.76 14.84
N ASN A 11 17.10 8.38 16.05
CA ASN A 11 17.03 6.96 16.40
C ASN A 11 15.84 6.36 15.63
N SER A 12 16.03 6.21 14.31
CA SER A 12 15.00 5.81 13.34
C SER A 12 14.85 4.29 13.25
N THR A 13 14.80 3.61 14.39
CA THR A 13 14.67 2.15 14.43
C THR A 13 13.30 1.67 13.92
N VAL A 14 12.35 2.59 13.68
CA VAL A 14 11.00 2.28 13.22
C VAL A 14 10.77 2.89 11.83
N MET A 15 10.70 2.04 10.81
CA MET A 15 10.38 2.40 9.42
C MET A 15 9.04 1.80 9.00
N GLY A 16 8.25 2.57 8.28
CA GLY A 16 6.98 2.14 7.70
C GLY A 16 7.14 1.78 6.22
N ALA A 17 6.71 0.58 5.84
CA ALA A 17 6.69 0.10 4.46
C ALA A 17 5.31 0.27 3.83
N PHE A 18 5.26 0.68 2.56
CA PHE A 18 4.03 0.88 1.82
C PHE A 18 4.30 0.69 0.32
N PHE A 19 3.31 0.21 -0.42
CA PHE A 19 3.36 0.19 -1.89
C PHE A 19 2.77 1.47 -2.50
N ASN A 20 1.81 2.10 -1.82
CA ASN A 20 1.01 3.21 -2.36
C ASN A 20 0.84 4.29 -1.30
N LYS A 21 0.73 5.54 -1.76
CA LYS A 21 0.35 6.70 -0.94
C LYS A 21 -0.61 7.62 -1.70
N HIS A 22 -1.18 8.59 -0.98
CA HIS A 22 -2.11 9.57 -1.53
C HIS A 22 -1.50 10.51 -2.59
N TYR A 23 -0.16 10.64 -2.67
CA TYR A 23 0.55 11.45 -3.67
C TYR A 23 1.25 10.62 -4.76
N MET A 24 1.04 9.30 -4.79
CA MET A 24 1.64 8.39 -5.77
C MET A 24 0.56 7.79 -6.68
N LYS A 25 0.94 7.37 -7.89
CA LYS A 25 0.06 6.52 -8.72
C LYS A 25 -0.29 5.24 -7.96
N ARG A 26 -1.48 4.69 -8.17
CA ARG A 26 -1.87 3.42 -7.53
C ARG A 26 -0.99 2.30 -8.09
N TYR A 27 -0.45 1.43 -7.25
CA TYR A 27 0.31 0.27 -7.71
C TYR A 27 -0.53 -0.66 -8.61
N THR A 28 -1.86 -0.68 -8.42
CA THR A 28 -2.80 -1.35 -9.35
C THR A 28 -2.66 -0.82 -10.79
N ARG A 29 -2.40 0.47 -10.99
CA ARG A 29 -2.24 1.05 -12.34
C ARG A 29 -1.04 0.44 -13.05
N ASP A 30 0.06 0.21 -12.34
CA ASP A 30 1.25 -0.43 -12.91
C ASP A 30 0.96 -1.89 -13.29
N MET A 31 0.16 -2.60 -12.50
CA MET A 31 -0.30 -3.95 -12.86
C MET A 31 -1.16 -3.96 -14.12
N VAL A 32 -2.11 -3.02 -14.23
CA VAL A 32 -2.97 -2.88 -15.40
C VAL A 32 -2.15 -2.56 -16.65
N ASN A 33 -1.21 -1.61 -16.56
CA ASN A 33 -0.33 -1.25 -17.67
C ASN A 33 0.55 -2.43 -18.13
N ASN A 34 0.91 -3.32 -17.21
CA ASN A 34 1.71 -4.52 -17.48
C ASN A 34 0.88 -5.76 -17.85
N ASN A 35 -0.44 -5.61 -18.10
CA ASN A 35 -1.37 -6.72 -18.37
C ASN A 35 -1.33 -7.84 -17.31
N GLN A 36 -1.13 -7.47 -16.04
CA GLN A 36 -1.07 -8.41 -14.93
C GLN A 36 -2.39 -8.47 -14.18
N PHE A 37 -2.79 -9.69 -13.78
CA PHE A 37 -3.97 -9.88 -12.94
C PHE A 37 -3.73 -9.32 -11.53
N SER A 38 -4.42 -8.23 -11.20
CA SER A 38 -4.16 -7.43 -10.00
C SER A 38 -4.36 -8.21 -8.70
N GLY A 39 -5.39 -9.05 -8.60
CA GLY A 39 -5.67 -9.82 -7.38
C GLY A 39 -4.53 -10.75 -6.96
N LYS A 40 -3.91 -11.47 -7.91
CA LYS A 40 -2.78 -12.38 -7.62
C LYS A 40 -1.52 -11.61 -7.24
N ARG A 41 -1.24 -10.50 -7.94
CA ARG A 41 -0.06 -9.66 -7.69
C ARG A 41 -0.13 -8.98 -6.33
N TRP A 42 -1.30 -8.49 -5.98
CA TRP A 42 -1.50 -7.91 -4.67
C TRP A 42 -1.40 -8.93 -3.53
N LYS A 43 -1.83 -10.19 -3.74
CA LYS A 43 -1.60 -11.25 -2.74
C LYS A 43 -0.11 -11.38 -2.42
N LEU A 44 0.74 -11.49 -3.45
CA LEU A 44 2.19 -11.57 -3.29
C LEU A 44 2.78 -10.30 -2.62
N ALA A 45 2.38 -9.12 -3.09
CA ALA A 45 2.88 -7.85 -2.56
C ALA A 45 2.50 -7.67 -1.08
N LEU A 46 1.24 -7.98 -0.71
CA LEU A 46 0.80 -7.90 0.68
C LEU A 46 1.47 -8.95 1.55
N THR A 47 1.65 -10.19 1.07
CA THR A 47 2.43 -11.20 1.80
C THR A 47 3.81 -10.65 2.13
N TYR A 48 4.53 -10.11 1.15
CA TYR A 48 5.83 -9.48 1.40
C TYR A 48 5.74 -8.30 2.37
N LEU A 49 4.71 -7.45 2.25
CA LEU A 49 4.48 -6.30 3.13
C LEU A 49 4.37 -6.70 4.60
N TYR A 50 3.67 -7.81 4.87
CA TYR A 50 3.40 -8.31 6.22
C TYR A 50 4.52 -9.20 6.78
N THR A 51 5.39 -9.76 5.93
CA THR A 51 6.48 -10.64 6.39
C THR A 51 7.80 -9.91 6.64
N GLN A 52 7.96 -8.68 6.16
CA GLN A 52 9.16 -7.89 6.41
C GLN A 52 9.14 -7.22 7.79
N GLU A 53 10.31 -6.81 8.27
CA GLU A 53 10.52 -6.24 9.61
C GLU A 53 9.91 -4.84 9.80
N GLN A 54 9.56 -4.15 8.71
CA GLN A 54 9.04 -2.79 8.72
C GLN A 54 7.53 -2.77 9.01
N ILE A 55 7.03 -1.65 9.56
CA ILE A 55 5.59 -1.50 9.87
C ILE A 55 4.79 -1.45 8.55
N PRO A 56 3.88 -2.40 8.29
CA PRO A 56 3.09 -2.42 7.07
C PRO A 56 2.03 -1.31 7.08
N ILE A 57 2.03 -0.45 6.06
CA ILE A 57 1.04 0.62 5.87
C ILE A 57 0.30 0.36 4.56
N VAL A 58 -1.01 0.12 4.66
CA VAL A 58 -1.90 -0.15 3.52
C VAL A 58 -2.81 1.05 3.28
N TYR A 59 -2.76 1.60 2.07
CA TYR A 59 -3.64 2.70 1.66
C TYR A 59 -5.04 2.19 1.28
N TYR A 60 -6.09 2.92 1.67
CA TYR A 60 -7.48 2.48 1.46
C TYR A 60 -7.78 2.15 0.00
N GLY A 61 -8.63 1.15 -0.23
CA GLY A 61 -8.98 0.68 -1.57
C GLY A 61 -7.90 -0.19 -2.21
N THR A 62 -6.74 -0.36 -1.57
CA THR A 62 -5.80 -1.42 -1.94
C THR A 62 -6.51 -2.76 -1.86
N GLU A 63 -7.37 -2.97 -0.87
CA GLU A 63 -8.07 -4.23 -0.60
C GLU A 63 -9.13 -4.66 -1.64
N ILE A 64 -9.51 -3.74 -2.52
CA ILE A 64 -10.39 -3.99 -3.67
C ILE A 64 -9.66 -3.71 -4.99
N ALA A 65 -8.33 -3.56 -4.95
CA ALA A 65 -7.48 -3.21 -6.08
C ALA A 65 -8.02 -1.99 -6.85
N ILE A 66 -8.29 -0.87 -6.14
CA ILE A 66 -8.63 0.40 -6.81
C ILE A 66 -7.51 0.77 -7.78
N ASP A 67 -7.90 1.02 -9.02
CA ASP A 67 -7.05 1.60 -10.05
C ASP A 67 -7.13 3.14 -10.03
N GLY A 68 -6.00 3.80 -10.26
CA GLY A 68 -5.89 5.27 -10.32
C GLY A 68 -4.51 5.75 -10.77
N GLY A 69 -4.50 6.75 -11.65
CA GLY A 69 -3.28 7.41 -12.15
C GLY A 69 -2.68 8.38 -11.15
N SER A 70 -2.14 9.51 -11.61
CA SER A 70 -1.59 10.55 -10.74
C SER A 70 -2.69 11.25 -9.92
N VAL A 71 -2.31 12.02 -8.90
CA VAL A 71 -3.23 12.92 -8.19
C VAL A 71 -3.95 13.83 -9.19
N PRO A 72 -5.28 14.04 -9.08
CA PRO A 72 -6.21 13.58 -8.04
C PRO A 72 -6.88 12.20 -8.32
N VAL A 73 -6.60 11.58 -9.47
CA VAL A 73 -7.28 10.37 -9.96
C VAL A 73 -7.04 9.14 -9.07
N ASN A 74 -5.97 9.13 -8.27
CA ASN A 74 -5.67 8.09 -7.27
C ASN A 74 -6.55 8.16 -6.00
N GLN A 75 -7.36 9.20 -5.82
CA GLN A 75 -8.19 9.44 -4.63
C GLN A 75 -9.69 9.18 -4.91
N LYS A 76 -10.01 8.03 -5.52
CA LYS A 76 -11.40 7.63 -5.77
C LYS A 76 -12.14 7.28 -4.48
N MET A 77 -13.45 7.49 -4.47
CA MET A 77 -14.31 7.03 -3.36
C MET A 77 -14.19 5.51 -3.16
N MET A 78 -14.17 5.10 -1.90
CA MET A 78 -14.08 3.70 -1.52
C MET A 78 -15.40 2.97 -1.84
N ASN A 79 -15.32 1.85 -2.57
CA ASN A 79 -16.48 0.99 -2.80
C ASN A 79 -16.51 -0.16 -1.79
N PHE A 80 -17.49 -0.14 -0.88
CA PHE A 80 -17.66 -1.18 0.14
C PHE A 80 -18.50 -2.38 -0.32
N ARG A 81 -19.12 -2.31 -1.50
CA ARG A 81 -19.99 -3.36 -2.06
C ARG A 81 -19.24 -4.35 -2.98
N THR A 82 -17.97 -4.09 -3.26
CA THR A 82 -17.14 -4.96 -4.10
C THR A 82 -16.69 -6.21 -3.33
N GLU A 83 -16.52 -7.32 -4.04
CA GLU A 83 -15.87 -8.51 -3.51
C GLU A 83 -14.47 -8.17 -2.96
N LYS A 84 -14.29 -8.37 -1.65
CA LYS A 84 -13.01 -8.13 -0.99
C LYS A 84 -12.08 -9.31 -1.26
N TRP A 85 -11.24 -9.22 -2.28
CA TRP A 85 -10.23 -10.26 -2.55
C TRP A 85 -9.21 -10.39 -1.40
N VAL A 86 -9.01 -9.33 -0.59
CA VAL A 86 -8.21 -9.39 0.65
C VAL A 86 -8.83 -10.27 1.75
N TYR A 87 -10.14 -10.55 1.72
CA TYR A 87 -10.74 -11.39 2.75
C TYR A 87 -10.17 -12.82 2.76
N TYR A 88 -9.63 -13.28 1.62
CA TYR A 88 -8.88 -14.53 1.53
C TYR A 88 -7.51 -14.49 2.23
N ILE A 89 -6.88 -13.32 2.34
CA ILE A 89 -5.54 -13.16 2.95
C ILE A 89 -5.60 -13.24 4.48
N LYS A 90 -6.64 -12.68 5.12
CA LYS A 90 -6.79 -12.71 6.59
C LYS A 90 -6.83 -14.13 7.16
N LYS A 91 -7.41 -15.07 6.41
CA LYS A 91 -7.56 -16.48 6.81
C LYS A 91 -6.25 -17.27 6.76
N GLU A 92 -5.25 -16.78 6.02
CA GLU A 92 -4.05 -17.55 5.66
C GLU A 92 -2.81 -17.10 6.44
N ILE A 93 -2.78 -15.83 6.90
CA ILE A 93 -1.67 -15.28 7.69
C ILE A 93 -1.78 -15.61 9.20
N TRP A 94 -3.00 -15.79 9.72
CA TRP A 94 -3.26 -16.06 11.14
C TRP A 94 -3.81 -17.48 11.37
N ARG A 95 -3.17 -18.47 10.75
CA ARG A 95 -3.39 -19.89 11.02
C ARG A 95 -2.26 -20.45 11.87
#